data_AF-C7ZHD4-F1
#
_entry.id   AF-C7ZHD4-F1
#
_cell.length_a   1.000
_cell.length_b   1.000
_cell.length_c   1.000
_cell.angle_alpha   90.00
_cell.angle_beta   90.00
_cell.angle_gamma   90.00
#
_symmetry.space_group_name_H-M   'P 1'
#
loop_
_entity.id
_entity.type
_entity.pdbx_description
1 polymer ?
#
loop_
_entity_poly.entity_id
_entity_poly.type
_entity_poly.pdbx_seq_one_letter_code
_entity_poly.pdbx_strand_id
1 'polypeptide(L)'
;FVHLGLILSGGGVVKNPEDRRLLRRGNEDAICFEMEAAGIVDQIPCLVIRGICDYADTHKNDDWHRYAAAAAAAYGKAVLNWLGQEGWRHPQDDHFAKCEPGTGRWLLDSPQFSEWLTGTETTLLCQGLPGAGKTVMTSLVIDHLGCSAPEETVVVYAYCDAGKREQQKAVHILASLLRQLIEASPSMPESVQRFHSKNQGRQLSSVSARELTDVLIDAKLPLSRAYVVIDALDE
;
A
#
# COMPACT_ATOMS: atom_id res chain seq x y z
N PHE A 1 0.28 19.80 -11.44
CA PHE A 1 -0.88 19.11 -12.02
C PHE A 1 -0.55 17.62 -12.11
N VAL A 2 -1.53 16.74 -11.85
CA VAL A 2 -1.38 15.28 -11.97
C VAL A 2 -2.29 14.84 -13.11
N HIS A 3 -1.79 14.00 -14.01
CA HIS A 3 -2.52 13.49 -15.16
C HIS A 3 -2.56 11.96 -15.09
N LEU A 4 -3.76 11.39 -15.23
CA LEU A 4 -3.99 9.95 -15.33
C LEU A 4 -4.36 9.64 -16.78
N GLY A 5 -3.70 8.65 -17.38
CA GLY A 5 -3.92 8.28 -18.76
C GLY A 5 -2.90 7.28 -19.26
N LEU A 6 -3.08 6.85 -20.50
CA LEU A 6 -2.24 5.84 -21.13
C LEU A 6 -0.80 6.34 -21.33
N ILE A 7 0.17 5.53 -20.93
CA ILE A 7 1.59 5.74 -21.19
C ILE A 7 2.03 4.71 -22.23
N LEU A 8 2.61 5.19 -23.33
CA LEU A 8 3.13 4.33 -24.40
C LEU A 8 4.59 3.97 -24.14
N SER A 9 4.92 2.70 -24.19
CA SER A 9 6.27 2.18 -23.97
C SER A 9 6.91 1.68 -25.26
N GLY A 10 8.21 1.89 -25.44
CA GLY A 10 8.95 1.32 -26.56
C GLY A 10 10.47 1.43 -26.44
N GLY A 11 11.21 0.58 -27.15
CA GLY A 11 12.68 0.51 -27.04
C GLY A 11 13.47 1.68 -27.63
N GLY A 12 12.82 2.78 -28.02
CA GLY A 12 13.46 3.93 -28.68
C GLY A 12 13.04 5.27 -28.08
N VAL A 13 13.98 6.22 -28.04
CA VAL A 13 13.71 7.58 -27.57
C VAL A 13 12.90 8.34 -28.63
N VAL A 14 11.76 8.90 -28.25
CA VAL A 14 10.98 9.81 -29.11
C VAL A 14 11.58 11.22 -29.02
N LYS A 15 12.07 11.75 -30.15
CA LYS A 15 12.75 13.07 -30.24
C LYS A 15 12.13 14.01 -31.28
N ASN A 16 10.98 13.65 -31.85
CA ASN A 16 10.34 14.42 -32.92
C ASN A 16 8.81 14.35 -32.77
N PRO A 17 8.10 15.50 -32.85
CA PRO A 17 6.63 15.55 -32.81
C PRO A 17 5.90 14.69 -33.86
N GLU A 18 6.48 14.49 -35.05
CA GLU A 18 5.86 13.66 -36.09
C GLU A 18 5.96 12.17 -35.73
N ASP A 19 7.11 11.70 -35.28
CA ASP A 19 7.27 10.33 -34.76
C ASP A 19 6.34 10.09 -33.57
N ARG A 20 6.24 11.08 -32.66
CA ARG A 20 5.30 11.04 -31.53
C ARG A 20 3.85 10.84 -31.98
N ARG A 21 3.41 11.51 -33.05
CA ARG A 21 2.05 11.35 -33.62
C ARG A 21 1.88 9.97 -34.24
N LEU A 22 2.85 9.52 -35.04
CA LEU A 22 2.82 8.22 -35.69
C LEU A 22 2.80 7.05 -34.69
N LEU A 23 3.55 7.18 -33.60
CA LEU A 23 3.65 6.16 -32.55
C LEU A 23 2.37 6.00 -31.72
N ARG A 24 1.43 6.97 -31.75
CA ARG A 24 0.14 6.81 -31.06
C ARG A 24 -0.67 5.65 -31.61
N ARG A 25 -0.56 5.31 -32.90
CA ARG A 25 -1.19 4.13 -33.54
C ARG A 25 -2.66 3.90 -33.12
N GLY A 26 -3.47 4.96 -33.06
CA GLY A 26 -4.88 4.91 -32.63
C GLY A 26 -5.14 5.18 -31.15
N ASN A 27 -4.10 5.33 -30.33
CA ASN A 27 -4.17 5.73 -28.92
C ASN A 27 -4.00 7.25 -28.80
N GLU A 28 -4.97 8.01 -29.30
CA GLU A 28 -4.89 9.47 -29.35
C GLU A 28 -4.92 10.13 -27.97
N ASP A 29 -5.41 9.42 -26.97
CA ASP A 29 -5.48 9.81 -25.56
C ASP A 29 -4.19 9.52 -24.77
N ALA A 30 -3.16 8.95 -25.40
CA ALA A 30 -1.86 8.73 -24.78
C ALA A 30 -1.25 10.05 -24.28
N ILE A 31 -0.90 10.07 -22.99
CA ILE A 31 -0.42 11.26 -22.30
C ILE A 31 1.10 11.35 -22.22
N CYS A 32 1.81 10.23 -22.37
CA CYS A 32 3.28 10.17 -22.22
C CYS A 32 3.89 9.01 -23.01
N PHE A 33 5.20 9.12 -23.30
CA PHE A 33 6.03 8.09 -23.92
C PHE A 33 7.21 7.78 -23.01
N GLU A 34 7.53 6.50 -22.85
CA GLU A 34 8.66 6.05 -22.04
C GLU A 34 9.28 4.78 -22.63
N MET A 35 10.36 4.26 -22.04
CA MET A 35 11.17 3.19 -22.64
C MET A 35 11.36 1.94 -21.80
N GLU A 36 10.89 1.91 -20.56
CA GLU A 36 11.34 0.93 -19.56
C GLU A 36 10.19 0.17 -18.91
N ALA A 37 8.98 0.75 -18.89
CA ALA A 37 7.88 0.23 -18.10
C ALA A 37 7.31 -1.05 -18.70
N ALA A 38 7.10 -1.17 -20.01
CA ALA A 38 6.42 -2.34 -20.60
C ALA A 38 7.07 -3.67 -20.20
N GLY A 39 8.41 -3.74 -20.13
CA GLY A 39 9.11 -4.96 -19.72
C GLY A 39 8.85 -5.36 -18.26
N ILE A 40 8.51 -4.41 -17.40
CA ILE A 40 8.22 -4.63 -15.97
C ILE A 40 6.72 -4.87 -15.77
N VAL A 41 5.85 -4.11 -16.44
CA VAL A 41 4.38 -4.18 -16.26
C VAL A 41 3.80 -5.52 -16.71
N ASP A 42 4.42 -6.17 -17.70
CA ASP A 42 3.99 -7.48 -18.21
C ASP A 42 4.32 -8.64 -17.24
N GLN A 43 5.26 -8.45 -16.31
CA GLN A 43 5.73 -9.50 -15.39
C GLN A 43 5.26 -9.30 -13.96
N ILE A 44 5.06 -8.04 -13.55
CA ILE A 44 4.70 -7.68 -12.19
C ILE A 44 3.57 -6.65 -12.30
N PRO A 45 2.40 -6.89 -11.68
CA PRO A 45 1.37 -5.88 -11.58
C PRO A 45 1.96 -4.61 -10.97
N CYS A 46 2.15 -3.60 -11.82
CA CYS A 46 2.81 -2.38 -11.38
C CYS A 46 2.24 -1.11 -12.00
N LEU A 47 2.40 -0.03 -11.25
CA LEU A 47 1.97 1.29 -11.63
C LEU A 47 3.16 2.16 -11.93
N VAL A 48 3.03 2.92 -13.01
CA VAL A 48 4.08 3.76 -13.54
C VAL A 48 3.79 5.21 -13.15
N ILE A 49 4.50 5.73 -12.14
CA ILE A 49 4.49 7.16 -11.81
C ILE A 49 5.68 7.81 -12.51
N ARG A 50 5.41 8.71 -13.47
CA ARG A 50 6.45 9.42 -14.23
C ARG A 50 6.33 10.92 -13.98
N GLY A 51 7.44 11.55 -13.61
CA GLY A 51 7.58 12.99 -13.79
C GLY A 51 7.89 13.27 -15.26
N ILE A 52 7.34 14.37 -15.78
CA ILE A 52 7.64 14.81 -17.15
C ILE A 52 9.00 15.52 -17.13
N CYS A 53 9.94 15.02 -17.92
CA CYS A 53 11.29 15.58 -18.07
C CYS A 53 11.53 16.21 -19.45
N ASP A 54 10.74 15.86 -20.45
CA ASP A 54 10.80 16.46 -21.78
C ASP A 54 9.43 16.37 -22.48
N TYR A 55 9.30 17.01 -23.64
CA TYR A 55 8.07 17.05 -24.42
C TYR A 55 8.05 16.01 -25.56
N ALA A 56 9.02 15.09 -25.59
CA ALA A 56 9.28 14.16 -26.68
C ALA A 56 9.39 14.88 -28.05
N ASP A 57 10.06 16.04 -28.05
CA ASP A 57 10.29 16.88 -29.21
C ASP A 57 11.78 17.12 -29.46
N THR A 58 12.08 18.01 -30.41
CA THR A 58 13.46 18.31 -30.83
C THR A 58 14.29 19.02 -29.77
N HIS A 59 13.70 19.47 -28.67
CA HIS A 59 14.38 20.18 -27.58
C HIS A 59 14.76 19.27 -26.40
N LYS A 60 14.61 17.95 -26.55
CA LYS A 60 14.96 16.96 -25.51
C LYS A 60 16.39 17.17 -24.98
N ASN A 61 16.50 17.30 -23.66
CA ASN A 61 17.75 17.28 -22.90
C ASN A 61 17.54 16.55 -21.56
N ASP A 62 18.62 16.32 -20.82
CA ASP A 62 18.59 15.53 -19.58
C ASP A 62 18.46 16.39 -18.31
N ASP A 63 18.36 17.72 -18.45
CA ASP A 63 18.44 18.68 -17.34
C ASP A 63 17.29 18.51 -16.33
N TRP A 64 16.13 18.08 -16.82
CA TRP A 64 14.91 17.95 -16.04
C TRP A 64 14.71 16.55 -15.44
N HIS A 65 15.57 15.57 -15.73
CA HIS A 65 15.43 14.21 -15.20
C HIS A 65 15.39 14.18 -13.66
N ARG A 66 16.25 14.98 -13.01
CA ARG A 66 16.27 15.08 -11.54
C ARG A 66 14.99 15.67 -10.99
N TYR A 67 14.47 16.72 -11.64
CA TYR A 67 13.23 17.36 -11.24
C TYR A 67 12.04 16.41 -11.43
N ALA A 68 11.97 15.73 -12.56
CA ALA A 68 10.94 14.75 -12.87
C ALA A 68 10.92 13.58 -11.87
N ALA A 69 12.09 13.01 -11.55
CA ALA A 69 12.21 11.96 -10.54
C ALA A 69 11.77 12.45 -9.16
N ALA A 70 12.21 13.65 -8.76
CA ALA A 70 11.80 14.25 -7.49
C ALA A 70 10.29 14.52 -7.43
N ALA A 71 9.68 14.98 -8.51
CA ALA A 71 8.24 15.23 -8.59
C ALA A 71 7.43 13.92 -8.48
N ALA A 72 7.86 12.85 -9.13
CA ALA A 72 7.24 11.53 -9.02
C ALA A 72 7.33 10.98 -7.59
N ALA A 73 8.51 11.04 -6.97
CA ALA A 73 8.71 10.62 -5.58
C ALA A 73 7.89 11.46 -4.60
N ALA A 74 7.84 12.78 -4.80
CA ALA A 74 7.05 13.69 -3.98
C ALA A 74 5.55 13.39 -4.07
N TYR A 75 5.04 13.04 -5.26
CA TYR A 75 3.65 12.62 -5.42
C TYR A 75 3.37 11.30 -4.67
N GLY A 76 4.23 10.29 -4.83
CA GLY A 76 4.09 9.02 -4.09
C GLY A 76 4.05 9.25 -2.57
N LYS A 77 4.97 10.08 -2.06
CA LYS A 77 5.00 10.46 -0.65
C LYS A 77 3.75 11.25 -0.22
N ALA A 78 3.22 12.12 -1.07
CA ALA A 78 2.00 12.87 -0.79
C ALA A 78 0.77 11.94 -0.63
N VAL A 79 0.66 10.90 -1.48
CA VAL A 79 -0.41 9.90 -1.36
C VAL A 79 -0.31 9.13 -0.04
N LEU A 80 0.89 8.66 0.33
CA LEU A 80 1.11 7.95 1.60
C LEU A 80 0.79 8.82 2.81
N ASN A 81 1.20 10.09 2.78
CA ASN A 81 0.90 11.06 3.84
C ASN A 81 -0.59 11.37 3.97
N TRP A 82 -1.33 11.36 2.85
CA TRP A 82 -2.78 11.54 2.88
C TRP A 82 -3.51 10.37 3.52
N LEU A 83 -3.00 9.14 3.37
CA LEU A 83 -3.55 7.94 4.01
C LEU A 83 -3.24 7.86 5.52
N GLY A 84 -2.19 8.53 6.00
CA GLY A 84 -1.85 8.61 7.42
C GLY A 84 -0.41 9.06 7.65
N GLN A 85 0.02 9.25 8.91
CA GLN A 85 1.42 9.61 9.24
C GLN A 85 2.35 8.39 9.37
N GLU A 86 3.65 8.61 9.19
CA GLU A 86 4.71 7.64 9.47
C GLU A 86 4.79 7.42 11.00
N GLY A 87 4.81 6.17 11.46
CA GLY A 87 4.98 5.87 12.89
C GLY A 87 4.17 4.70 13.46
N TRP A 88 3.35 4.03 12.65
CA TRP A 88 2.53 2.88 13.09
C TRP A 88 3.33 1.63 13.48
N ARG A 89 4.60 1.55 13.07
CA ARG A 89 5.49 0.44 13.43
C ARG A 89 6.06 0.56 14.86
N HIS A 90 6.19 1.77 15.40
CA HIS A 90 6.75 1.97 16.75
C HIS A 90 5.95 1.25 17.86
N PRO A 91 4.60 1.28 17.86
CA PRO A 91 3.82 0.46 18.78
C PRO A 91 4.16 -1.02 18.73
N GLN A 92 4.41 -1.61 17.55
CA GLN A 92 4.73 -3.04 17.43
C GLN A 92 5.99 -3.38 18.23
N ASP A 93 7.09 -2.66 18.02
CA ASP A 93 8.36 -2.90 18.71
C ASP A 93 8.20 -2.71 20.23
N ASP A 94 7.51 -1.65 20.66
CA ASP A 94 7.24 -1.35 22.07
C ASP A 94 6.34 -2.39 22.75
N HIS A 95 5.37 -2.94 22.03
CA HIS A 95 4.48 -3.99 22.55
C HIS A 95 5.18 -5.34 22.59
N PHE A 96 5.97 -5.67 21.57
CA PHE A 96 6.74 -6.91 21.51
C PHE A 96 7.87 -6.94 22.54
N ALA A 97 8.52 -5.82 22.83
CA ALA A 97 9.55 -5.72 23.87
C ALA A 97 9.05 -6.06 25.28
N LYS A 98 7.74 -6.03 25.51
CA LYS A 98 7.11 -6.44 26.79
C LYS A 98 6.82 -7.94 26.87
N CYS A 99 7.06 -8.68 25.79
CA CYS A 99 6.77 -10.10 25.71
C CYS A 99 7.88 -10.91 26.41
N GLU A 100 7.49 -11.70 27.41
CA GLU A 100 8.42 -12.62 28.08
C GLU A 100 8.61 -13.90 27.23
N PRO A 101 9.84 -14.46 27.18
CA PRO A 101 10.11 -15.69 26.43
C PRO A 101 9.15 -16.83 26.80
N GLY A 102 8.52 -17.42 25.78
CA GLY A 102 7.57 -18.52 25.94
C GLY A 102 6.11 -18.11 26.10
N THR A 103 5.82 -16.81 26.22
CA THR A 103 4.45 -16.27 26.13
C THR A 103 3.82 -16.64 24.79
N GLY A 104 2.50 -16.84 24.74
CA GLY A 104 1.77 -17.02 23.48
C GLY A 104 1.97 -18.34 22.73
N ARG A 105 2.87 -19.23 23.18
CA ARG A 105 3.07 -20.55 22.54
C ARG A 105 1.78 -21.37 22.46
N TRP A 106 0.97 -21.34 23.52
CA TRP A 106 -0.32 -22.03 23.53
C TRP A 106 -1.25 -21.60 22.39
N LEU A 107 -1.13 -20.34 21.91
CA LEU A 107 -1.89 -19.84 20.77
C LEU A 107 -1.21 -20.24 19.46
N LEU A 108 0.10 -20.00 19.33
CA LEU A 108 0.85 -20.30 18.09
C LEU A 108 0.85 -21.79 17.75
N ASP A 109 0.86 -22.66 18.76
CA ASP A 109 0.83 -24.11 18.62
C ASP A 109 -0.61 -24.66 18.53
N SER A 110 -1.63 -23.80 18.58
CA SER A 110 -3.03 -24.23 18.57
C SER A 110 -3.49 -24.66 17.17
N PRO A 111 -4.42 -25.64 17.08
CA PRO A 111 -5.05 -26.00 15.82
C PRO A 111 -5.73 -24.82 15.14
N GLN A 112 -6.39 -23.95 15.91
CA GLN A 112 -7.11 -22.79 15.40
C GLN A 112 -6.18 -21.79 14.72
N PHE A 113 -5.00 -21.55 15.30
CA PHE A 113 -3.99 -20.70 14.68
C PHE A 113 -3.44 -21.33 13.39
N SER A 114 -3.17 -22.64 13.39
CA SER A 114 -2.71 -23.36 12.20
C SER A 114 -3.76 -23.34 11.07
N GLU A 115 -5.04 -23.53 11.38
CA GLU A 115 -6.15 -23.45 10.44
C GLU A 115 -6.29 -22.05 9.82
N TRP A 116 -6.19 -21.01 10.65
CA TRP A 116 -6.18 -19.63 10.18
C TRP A 116 -4.95 -19.31 9.32
N LEU A 117 -3.76 -19.76 9.74
CA LEU A 117 -2.51 -19.54 9.01
C LEU A 117 -2.54 -20.21 7.63
N THR A 118 -3.07 -21.44 7.55
CA THR A 118 -3.19 -22.18 6.28
C THR A 118 -4.33 -21.67 5.40
N GLY A 119 -5.29 -20.92 5.97
CA GLY A 119 -6.40 -20.28 5.25
C GLY A 119 -7.63 -21.17 5.13
N THR A 120 -7.74 -22.23 5.94
CA THR A 120 -9.01 -22.98 6.08
C THR A 120 -10.04 -22.16 6.84
N GLU A 121 -9.57 -21.35 7.80
CA GLU A 121 -10.37 -20.34 8.47
C GLU A 121 -9.95 -18.94 8.02
N THR A 122 -10.92 -18.06 7.80
CA THR A 122 -10.65 -16.68 7.34
C THR A 122 -10.42 -15.70 8.47
N THR A 123 -10.94 -16.02 9.66
CA THR A 123 -10.92 -15.11 10.82
C THR A 123 -10.60 -15.88 12.09
N LEU A 124 -9.59 -15.42 12.83
CA LEU A 124 -9.27 -15.90 14.17
C LEU A 124 -9.57 -14.80 15.18
N LEU A 125 -10.58 -15.00 16.03
CA LEU A 125 -10.96 -14.02 17.05
C LEU A 125 -10.39 -14.42 18.42
N CYS A 126 -9.52 -13.58 18.98
CA CYS A 126 -8.99 -13.76 20.32
C CYS A 126 -9.75 -12.86 21.31
N GLN A 127 -10.65 -13.44 22.10
CA GLN A 127 -11.39 -12.73 23.15
C GLN A 127 -10.66 -12.85 24.50
N GLY A 128 -10.60 -11.76 25.25
CA GLY A 128 -9.97 -11.75 26.57
C GLY A 128 -10.42 -10.58 27.41
N LEU A 129 -10.43 -10.78 28.73
CA LEU A 129 -10.75 -9.73 29.70
C LEU A 129 -9.82 -8.53 29.56
N PRO A 130 -10.24 -7.32 29.98
CA PRO A 130 -9.35 -6.18 30.10
C PRO A 130 -8.10 -6.55 30.93
N GLY A 131 -6.92 -6.18 30.43
CA GLY A 131 -5.64 -6.52 31.07
C GLY A 131 -5.13 -7.95 30.82
N ALA A 132 -5.82 -8.80 30.05
CA ALA A 132 -5.39 -10.17 29.77
C ALA A 132 -4.16 -10.29 28.82
N GLY A 133 -3.56 -9.17 28.42
CA GLY A 133 -2.38 -9.17 27.54
C GLY A 133 -2.67 -9.31 26.05
N LYS A 134 -3.90 -8.99 25.59
CA LYS A 134 -4.31 -9.06 24.17
C LYS A 134 -3.33 -8.37 23.23
N THR A 135 -2.94 -7.13 23.56
CA THR A 135 -1.98 -6.35 22.77
C THR A 135 -0.59 -7.02 22.66
N VAL A 136 -0.12 -7.67 23.73
CA VAL A 136 1.14 -8.43 23.73
C VAL A 136 0.99 -9.71 22.90
N MET A 137 -0.18 -10.36 22.94
CA MET A 137 -0.47 -11.49 22.07
C MET A 137 -0.50 -11.07 20.60
N THR A 138 -1.14 -9.94 20.30
CA THR A 138 -1.21 -9.36 18.96
C THR A 138 0.19 -9.07 18.41
N SER A 139 1.07 -8.43 19.21
CA SER A 139 2.45 -8.16 18.78
C SER A 139 3.24 -9.43 18.52
N LEU A 140 3.04 -10.47 19.33
CA LEU A 140 3.68 -11.78 19.14
C LEU A 140 3.20 -12.48 17.86
N VAL A 141 1.92 -12.40 17.52
CA VAL A 141 1.40 -12.93 16.25
C VAL A 141 2.02 -12.18 15.07
N ILE A 142 2.09 -10.84 15.14
CA ILE A 142 2.70 -10.02 14.07
C ILE A 142 4.18 -10.37 13.89
N ASP A 143 4.94 -10.51 14.98
CA ASP A 143 6.35 -10.89 14.95
C ASP A 143 6.56 -12.29 14.36
N HIS A 144 5.74 -13.26 14.80
CA HIS A 144 5.79 -14.62 14.28
C HIS A 144 5.56 -14.63 12.77
N LEU A 145 4.51 -13.95 12.28
CA LEU A 145 4.21 -13.86 10.85
C LEU A 145 5.34 -13.16 10.08
N GLY A 146 5.92 -12.09 10.63
CA GLY A 146 7.05 -11.39 10.01
C GLY A 146 8.30 -12.26 9.86
N CYS A 147 8.51 -13.23 10.77
CA CYS A 147 9.67 -14.12 10.76
C CYS A 147 9.44 -15.44 10.00
N SER A 148 8.21 -15.95 9.96
CA SER A 148 7.90 -17.30 9.44
C SER A 148 7.16 -17.31 8.11
N ALA A 149 6.59 -16.17 7.67
CA ALA A 149 5.86 -16.12 6.42
C ALA A 149 6.78 -16.18 5.18
N PRO A 150 6.32 -16.77 4.06
CA PRO A 150 7.04 -16.72 2.78
C PRO A 150 7.33 -15.27 2.33
N GLU A 151 8.42 -15.06 1.58
CA GLU A 151 8.87 -13.74 1.11
C GLU A 151 7.78 -12.91 0.38
N GLU A 152 6.80 -13.57 -0.25
CA GLU A 152 5.70 -12.92 -0.97
C GLU A 152 4.47 -12.60 -0.10
N THR A 153 4.58 -12.76 1.23
CA THR A 153 3.48 -12.50 2.16
C THR A 153 3.59 -11.12 2.78
N VAL A 154 2.50 -10.37 2.72
CA VAL A 154 2.40 -9.06 3.38
C VAL A 154 1.68 -9.21 4.72
N VAL A 155 2.27 -8.65 5.79
CA VAL A 155 1.62 -8.57 7.10
C VAL A 155 1.30 -7.09 7.36
N VAL A 156 0.02 -6.78 7.52
CA VAL A 156 -0.46 -5.44 7.89
C VAL A 156 -1.22 -5.50 9.20
N TYR A 157 -1.10 -4.46 10.02
CA TYR A 157 -1.70 -4.48 11.34
C TYR A 157 -2.15 -3.11 11.85
N ALA A 158 -3.05 -3.12 12.83
CA ALA A 158 -3.51 -1.90 13.49
C ALA A 158 -3.69 -2.13 14.99
N TYR A 159 -3.24 -1.15 15.79
CA TYR A 159 -3.47 -1.10 17.23
C TYR A 159 -4.55 -0.07 17.54
N CYS A 160 -5.67 -0.52 18.09
CA CYS A 160 -6.67 0.37 18.67
C CYS A 160 -6.26 0.73 20.11
N ASP A 161 -6.35 2.01 20.44
CA ASP A 161 -5.99 2.62 21.72
C ASP A 161 -7.15 3.50 22.19
N ALA A 162 -7.95 3.04 23.15
CA ALA A 162 -9.16 3.71 23.60
C ALA A 162 -9.00 5.21 23.95
N GLY A 163 -7.78 5.71 24.18
CA GLY A 163 -7.47 7.13 24.39
C GLY A 163 -7.50 8.02 23.13
N LYS A 164 -7.55 7.46 21.91
CA LYS A 164 -7.46 8.22 20.64
C LYS A 164 -8.70 8.05 19.74
N ARG A 165 -9.89 8.12 20.34
CA ARG A 165 -11.21 7.92 19.67
C ARG A 165 -11.42 8.67 18.36
N GLU A 166 -10.91 9.89 18.20
CA GLU A 166 -11.03 10.65 16.94
C GLU A 166 -10.15 10.10 15.81
N GLN A 167 -8.99 9.52 16.14
CA GLN A 167 -8.06 8.89 15.18
C GLN A 167 -8.39 7.41 14.90
N GLN A 168 -9.44 6.88 15.52
CA GLN A 168 -9.81 5.45 15.51
C GLN A 168 -11.17 5.15 14.90
N LYS A 169 -11.67 6.09 14.09
CA LYS A 169 -12.77 5.79 13.18
C LYS A 169 -12.29 4.73 12.19
N ALA A 170 -13.18 3.80 11.80
CA ALA A 170 -12.87 2.71 10.86
C ALA A 170 -12.09 3.17 9.61
N VAL A 171 -12.37 4.38 9.14
CA VAL A 171 -11.67 5.06 8.04
C VAL A 171 -10.15 5.16 8.27
N HIS A 172 -9.70 5.54 9.47
CA HIS A 172 -8.28 5.68 9.78
C HIS A 172 -7.57 4.32 9.91
N ILE A 173 -8.26 3.33 10.46
CA ILE A 173 -7.76 1.94 10.53
C ILE A 173 -7.57 1.41 9.10
N LEU A 174 -8.60 1.49 8.27
CA LEU A 174 -8.55 1.02 6.89
C LEU A 174 -7.49 1.75 6.06
N ALA A 175 -7.35 3.07 6.23
CA ALA A 175 -6.33 3.84 5.54
C ALA A 175 -4.90 3.49 6.00
N SER A 176 -4.71 3.19 7.28
CA SER A 176 -3.42 2.71 7.82
C SER A 176 -3.05 1.34 7.24
N LEU A 177 -4.01 0.41 7.19
CA LEU A 177 -3.80 -0.91 6.58
C LEU A 177 -3.48 -0.80 5.09
N LEU A 178 -4.23 0.05 4.36
CA LEU A 178 -3.99 0.32 2.95
C LEU A 178 -2.59 0.92 2.73
N ARG A 179 -2.19 1.87 3.57
CA ARG A 179 -0.84 2.46 3.52
C ARG A 179 0.25 1.40 3.68
N GLN A 180 0.15 0.55 4.70
CA GLN A 180 1.14 -0.51 4.94
C GLN A 180 1.22 -1.49 3.77
N LEU A 181 0.07 -1.81 3.18
CA LEU A 181 0.01 -2.68 2.02
C LEU A 181 0.73 -2.06 0.82
N ILE A 182 0.53 -0.75 0.58
CA ILE A 182 1.24 -0.01 -0.48
C ILE A 182 2.75 0.05 -0.21
N GLU A 183 3.16 0.29 1.04
CA GLU A 183 4.59 0.35 1.42
C GLU A 183 5.30 -1.00 1.31
N ALA A 184 4.57 -2.09 1.54
CA ALA A 184 5.07 -3.46 1.35
C ALA A 184 5.00 -3.93 -0.10
N SER A 185 4.29 -3.19 -0.97
CA SER A 185 4.16 -3.53 -2.38
C SER A 185 5.31 -2.91 -3.20
N PRO A 186 5.84 -3.62 -4.22
CA PRO A 186 6.86 -3.05 -5.11
C PRO A 186 6.39 -1.80 -5.85
N SER A 187 5.08 -1.64 -6.01
CA SER A 187 4.47 -0.48 -6.65
C SER A 187 3.08 -0.21 -6.08
N MET A 188 2.63 1.03 -6.21
CA MET A 188 1.31 1.45 -5.74
C MET A 188 0.22 0.96 -6.71
N PRO A 189 -0.93 0.44 -6.28
CA PRO A 189 -1.99 0.03 -7.21
C PRO A 189 -2.69 1.21 -7.90
N GLU A 190 -3.16 1.04 -9.14
CA GLU A 190 -3.90 2.10 -9.87
C GLU A 190 -5.20 2.51 -9.14
N SER A 191 -5.86 1.56 -8.46
CA SER A 191 -7.05 1.82 -7.63
C SER A 191 -6.77 2.90 -6.57
N VAL A 192 -5.58 2.89 -5.96
CA VAL A 192 -5.15 3.88 -4.96
C VAL A 192 -4.97 5.26 -5.57
N GLN A 193 -4.39 5.36 -6.77
CA GLN A 193 -4.24 6.64 -7.46
C GLN A 193 -5.58 7.25 -7.84
N ARG A 194 -6.48 6.45 -8.42
CA ARG A 194 -7.83 6.88 -8.78
C ARG A 194 -8.59 7.34 -7.55
N PHE A 195 -8.45 6.59 -6.45
CA PHE A 195 -9.03 6.93 -5.16
C PHE A 195 -8.47 8.26 -4.60
N HIS A 196 -7.16 8.46 -4.61
CA HIS A 196 -6.55 9.72 -4.17
C HIS A 196 -6.97 10.90 -5.07
N SER A 197 -6.97 10.71 -6.40
CA SER A 197 -7.35 11.75 -7.36
C SER A 197 -8.83 12.15 -7.24
N LYS A 198 -9.73 11.18 -7.04
CA LYS A 198 -11.16 11.42 -6.75
C LYS A 198 -11.36 12.22 -5.46
N ASN A 199 -10.48 12.03 -4.48
CA ASN A 199 -10.59 12.65 -3.16
C ASN A 199 -9.59 13.79 -2.93
N GLN A 200 -9.03 14.35 -3.99
CA GLN A 200 -8.04 15.42 -3.88
C GLN A 200 -8.65 16.65 -3.19
N GLY A 201 -7.96 17.17 -2.16
CA GLY A 201 -8.44 18.30 -1.37
C GLY A 201 -9.46 17.94 -0.28
N ARG A 202 -9.89 16.68 -0.18
CA ARG A 202 -10.76 16.21 0.90
C ARG A 202 -9.93 15.71 2.08
N GLN A 203 -10.44 15.93 3.29
CA GLN A 203 -9.93 15.25 4.48
C GLN A 203 -10.30 13.77 4.42
N LEU A 204 -9.37 12.90 4.84
CA LEU A 204 -9.57 11.45 4.88
C LEU A 204 -10.81 11.05 5.70
N SER A 205 -11.08 11.77 6.80
CA SER A 205 -12.27 11.59 7.66
C SER A 205 -13.61 11.78 6.94
N SER A 206 -13.62 12.47 5.79
CA SER A 206 -14.81 12.67 4.97
C SER A 206 -15.07 11.53 3.98
N VAL A 207 -14.12 10.60 3.83
CA VAL A 207 -14.21 9.46 2.91
C VAL A 207 -14.95 8.31 3.60
N SER A 208 -15.72 7.55 2.83
CA SER A 208 -16.48 6.44 3.39
C SER A 208 -15.58 5.23 3.67
N ALA A 209 -15.86 4.51 4.76
CA ALA A 209 -15.17 3.26 5.07
C ALA A 209 -15.33 2.24 3.94
N ARG A 210 -16.51 2.19 3.29
CA ARG A 210 -16.78 1.29 2.16
C ARG A 210 -15.84 1.55 0.97
N GLU A 211 -15.69 2.81 0.56
CA GLU A 211 -14.76 3.14 -0.54
C GLU A 211 -13.32 2.75 -0.20
N LEU A 212 -12.88 2.91 1.06
CA LEU A 212 -11.55 2.47 1.49
C LEU A 212 -11.42 0.94 1.49
N THR A 213 -12.46 0.22 1.93
CA THR A 213 -12.49 -1.25 1.88
C THR A 213 -12.35 -1.75 0.45
N ASP A 214 -13.09 -1.17 -0.49
CA ASP A 214 -13.03 -1.56 -1.90
C ASP A 214 -11.60 -1.38 -2.45
N VAL A 215 -10.97 -0.23 -2.17
CA VAL A 215 -9.59 0.05 -2.60
C VAL A 215 -8.58 -0.87 -1.92
N LEU A 216 -8.77 -1.23 -0.66
CA LEU A 216 -7.92 -2.17 0.07
C LEU A 216 -8.00 -3.58 -0.52
N ILE A 217 -9.20 -4.04 -0.88
CA ILE A 217 -9.40 -5.32 -1.55
C ILE A 217 -8.69 -5.32 -2.90
N ASP A 218 -8.88 -4.27 -3.72
CA ASP A 218 -8.22 -4.13 -5.02
C ASP A 218 -6.69 -4.11 -4.87
N ALA A 219 -6.18 -3.38 -3.89
CA ALA A 219 -4.76 -3.27 -3.62
C ALA A 219 -4.15 -4.62 -3.17
N LYS A 220 -4.94 -5.47 -2.51
CA LYS A 220 -4.55 -6.82 -2.10
C LYS A 220 -4.54 -7.82 -3.26
N LEU A 221 -5.32 -7.63 -4.33
CA LEU A 221 -5.47 -8.62 -5.42
C LEU A 221 -4.15 -9.10 -6.04
N PRO A 222 -3.13 -8.24 -6.27
CA PRO A 222 -1.85 -8.67 -6.82
C PRO A 222 -0.99 -9.51 -5.87
N LEU A 223 -1.32 -9.52 -4.56
CA LEU A 223 -0.51 -10.18 -3.55
C LEU A 223 -0.89 -11.65 -3.43
N SER A 224 0.13 -12.53 -3.43
CA SER A 224 -0.02 -13.97 -3.17
C SER A 224 -0.75 -14.21 -1.85
N ARG A 225 -0.36 -13.50 -0.80
CA ARG A 225 -1.00 -13.59 0.53
C ARG A 225 -0.85 -12.29 1.32
N ALA A 226 -1.89 -11.93 2.06
CA ALA A 226 -1.85 -10.84 3.03
C ALA A 226 -2.53 -11.26 4.34
N TYR A 227 -1.86 -11.04 5.47
CA TYR A 227 -2.44 -11.19 6.81
C TYR A 227 -2.78 -9.82 7.38
N VAL A 228 -3.99 -9.69 7.93
CA VAL A 228 -4.46 -8.49 8.60
C VAL A 228 -4.63 -8.81 10.07
N VAL A 229 -3.91 -8.10 10.95
CA VAL A 229 -3.99 -8.29 12.41
C VAL A 229 -4.46 -7.00 13.07
N ILE A 230 -5.57 -7.05 13.82
CA ILE A 230 -6.14 -5.86 14.46
C ILE A 230 -6.28 -6.12 15.95
N ASP A 231 -5.67 -5.26 16.77
CA ASP A 231 -5.80 -5.28 18.22
C ASP A 231 -7.01 -4.44 18.67
N ALA A 232 -7.72 -4.91 19.71
CA ALA A 232 -8.77 -4.19 20.43
C ALA A 232 -9.91 -3.61 19.54
N LEU A 233 -10.55 -4.46 18.72
CA LEU A 233 -11.74 -4.06 17.94
C LEU A 233 -12.99 -3.85 18.82
N ASP A 234 -12.95 -4.27 20.09
CA ASP A 234 -14.06 -4.32 21.05
C ASP A 234 -14.05 -3.20 22.11
N GLU A 235 -13.12 -2.24 22.04
CA GLU A 235 -12.98 -1.12 23.00
C GLU A 235 -13.50 0.25 22.51
#